data_AF-A0A9P6ZYG4-F1
#
_entry.id   AF-A0A9P6ZYG4-F1
#
_cell.length_a   1.000
_cell.length_b   1.000
_cell.length_c   1.000
_cell.angle_alpha   90.00
_cell.angle_beta   90.00
_cell.angle_gamma   90.00
#
_symmetry.space_group_name_H-M   'P 1'
#
loop_
_entity.id
_entity.type
_entity.pdbx_description
1 polymer ?
#
loop_
_entity_poly.entity_id
_entity_poly.type
_entity_poly.pdbx_seq_one_letter_code
_entity_poly.pdbx_strand_id
1 'polypeptide(L)'
;MADRQIASKIEEYIEKIHYSDRYSDDLYEYRHVILPKPLLKLVPKEFFDDKAGTLRLLSEAEWRGIGITQSLGWEHYEVHAPEPHVLLFRRAKNYAPPTQPQPAPAARQANARKK
;
A
#
# COMPACT_ATOMS: atom_id res chain seq x y z
N MET A 1 21.76 -9.18 17.29
CA MET A 1 22.19 -7.77 17.48
C MET A 1 22.11 -6.99 16.17
N ALA A 2 22.73 -7.45 15.07
CA ALA A 2 22.69 -6.76 13.77
C ALA A 2 21.27 -6.60 13.17
N ASP A 3 20.41 -7.62 13.34
CA ASP A 3 19.05 -7.63 12.79
C ASP A 3 18.16 -6.49 13.31
N ARG A 4 18.26 -6.18 14.62
CA ARG A 4 17.55 -5.05 15.24
C ARG A 4 17.94 -3.71 14.65
N GLN A 5 19.21 -3.54 14.29
CA GLN A 5 19.71 -2.27 13.78
C GLN A 5 19.31 -2.05 12.31
N ILE A 6 19.07 -3.13 11.56
CA ILE A 6 18.49 -3.08 10.21
C ILE A 6 17.00 -2.74 10.30
N ALA A 7 16.25 -3.39 11.18
CA ALA A 7 14.84 -3.12 11.39
C ALA A 7 14.58 -1.64 11.75
N SER A 8 15.33 -1.07 12.70
CA SER A 8 15.18 0.35 13.07
C SER A 8 15.53 1.32 11.93
N LYS A 9 16.48 0.96 11.06
CA LYS A 9 16.79 1.76 9.86
C LYS A 9 15.69 1.66 8.81
N ILE A 10 15.09 0.48 8.64
CA ILE A 10 13.94 0.29 7.75
C ILE A 10 12.78 1.16 8.21
N GLU A 11 12.46 1.15 9.51
CA GLU A 11 11.42 2.03 10.09
C GLU A 11 11.72 3.51 9.79
N GLU A 12 12.95 3.98 10.04
CA GLU A 12 13.35 5.36 9.73
C GLU A 12 13.20 5.69 8.23
N TYR A 13 13.47 4.73 7.33
CA TYR A 13 13.27 4.91 5.91
C TYR A 13 11.79 4.87 5.51
N ILE A 14 10.97 4.06 6.18
CA ILE A 14 9.52 4.01 5.95
C ILE A 14 8.89 5.38 6.26
N GLU A 15 9.32 6.03 7.35
CA GLU A 15 8.87 7.38 7.70
C GLU A 15 9.25 8.44 6.67
N LYS A 16 10.31 8.19 5.88
CA LYS A 16 10.79 9.07 4.81
C LYS A 16 10.15 8.79 3.46
N ILE A 17 9.20 7.85 3.37
CA ILE A 17 8.44 7.60 2.14
C ILE A 17 7.60 8.84 1.81
N HIS A 18 7.76 9.36 0.60
CA HIS A 18 7.03 10.53 0.14
C HIS A 18 5.80 10.12 -0.68
N TYR A 19 4.64 10.68 -0.32
CA TYR A 19 3.38 10.44 -1.01
C TYR A 19 2.96 11.71 -1.75
N SER A 20 2.73 11.63 -3.05
CA SER A 20 2.28 12.79 -3.82
C SER A 20 0.83 13.16 -3.49
N ASP A 21 0.45 14.37 -3.91
CA ASP A 21 -0.95 14.73 -4.04
C ASP A 21 -1.68 13.79 -5.00
N ARG A 22 -2.99 13.65 -4.78
CA ARG A 22 -3.87 12.83 -5.61
C ARG A 22 -4.35 13.66 -6.78
N TYR A 23 -4.23 13.12 -7.97
CA TYR A 23 -4.76 13.71 -9.21
C TYR A 23 -5.71 12.71 -9.84
N SER A 24 -6.68 13.15 -10.63
CA SER A 24 -7.73 12.26 -11.11
C SER A 24 -8.20 12.63 -12.50
N ASP A 25 -8.53 11.63 -13.30
CA ASP A 25 -9.23 11.80 -14.59
C ASP A 25 -10.71 11.39 -14.44
N ASP A 26 -11.40 11.10 -15.54
CA ASP A 26 -12.81 10.70 -15.52
C ASP A 26 -13.09 9.35 -14.85
N LEU A 27 -12.11 8.43 -14.81
CA LEU A 27 -12.30 7.03 -14.42
C LEU A 27 -11.49 6.64 -13.16
N TYR A 28 -10.31 7.22 -12.99
CA TYR A 28 -9.32 6.84 -11.99
C TYR A 28 -8.79 8.04 -11.20
N GLU A 29 -8.36 7.74 -9.99
CA GLU A 29 -7.54 8.59 -9.14
C GLU A 29 -6.13 8.02 -9.11
N TYR A 30 -5.13 8.88 -9.17
CA TYR A 30 -3.74 8.55 -9.32
C TYR A 30 -2.91 9.23 -8.23
N ARG A 31 -1.80 8.59 -7.89
CA ARG A 31 -0.79 9.10 -6.97
C ARG A 31 0.52 8.40 -7.27
N HIS A 32 1.63 9.08 -7.07
CA HIS A 32 2.94 8.44 -7.05
C HIS A 32 3.51 8.41 -5.63
N VAL A 33 4.25 7.35 -5.34
CA VAL A 33 4.99 7.19 -4.09
C VAL A 33 6.47 7.11 -4.41
N ILE A 34 7.26 7.91 -3.70
CA ILE A 34 8.70 7.98 -3.89
C ILE A 34 9.35 7.29 -2.69
N LEU A 35 10.00 6.16 -2.94
CA LEU A 35 10.77 5.44 -1.94
C LEU A 35 12.14 6.10 -1.74
N PRO A 36 12.63 6.16 -0.50
CA PRO A 36 14.03 6.50 -0.27
C PRO A 36 14.96 5.49 -0.95
N LYS A 37 15.99 5.98 -1.64
CA LYS A 37 17.00 5.13 -2.31
C LYS A 37 17.61 4.06 -1.39
N PRO A 38 17.88 4.32 -0.08
CA PRO A 38 18.34 3.28 0.84
C PRO A 38 17.32 2.16 1.06
N LEU A 39 16.03 2.49 1.15
CA LEU A 39 14.96 1.51 1.30
C LEU A 39 14.86 0.62 0.06
N LEU A 40 14.92 1.22 -1.13
CA LEU A 40 14.88 0.48 -2.40
C LEU A 40 15.98 -0.59 -2.48
N LYS A 41 17.18 -0.30 -1.96
CA LYS A 41 18.30 -1.28 -1.94
C LYS A 41 18.09 -2.44 -0.96
N LEU A 42 17.20 -2.28 0.02
CA LEU A 42 16.85 -3.31 0.99
C LEU A 42 15.68 -4.18 0.52
N VAL A 43 14.95 -3.74 -0.52
CA VAL A 43 13.86 -4.52 -1.11
C VAL A 43 14.42 -5.81 -1.72
N PRO A 44 13.76 -6.97 -1.51
CA PRO A 44 14.18 -8.24 -2.11
C PRO A 44 14.33 -8.16 -3.63
N LYS A 45 15.38 -8.79 -4.17
CA LYS A 45 15.66 -8.79 -5.62
C LYS A 45 14.55 -9.42 -6.46
N GLU A 46 13.75 -10.31 -5.88
CA GLU A 46 12.56 -10.93 -6.51
C GLU A 46 11.44 -9.92 -6.85
N PHE A 47 11.47 -8.72 -6.26
CA PHE A 47 10.56 -7.63 -6.59
C PHE A 47 11.12 -6.73 -7.69
N PHE A 48 12.32 -7.02 -8.20
CA PHE A 48 12.90 -6.34 -9.35
C PHE A 48 12.78 -7.21 -10.60
N ASP A 49 12.60 -6.55 -11.73
CA ASP A 49 12.70 -7.18 -13.04
C ASP A 49 14.16 -7.18 -13.50
N ASP A 50 14.73 -8.37 -13.71
CA ASP A 50 16.12 -8.57 -14.15
C ASP A 50 16.48 -7.82 -15.44
N LYS A 51 15.50 -7.53 -16.31
CA LYS A 51 15.74 -6.87 -17.61
C LYS A 51 15.74 -5.36 -17.52
N ALA A 52 14.91 -4.80 -16.64
CA ALA A 52 14.68 -3.36 -16.55
C ALA A 52 15.43 -2.69 -15.40
N GLY A 53 15.89 -3.46 -14.39
CA GLY A 53 16.52 -2.91 -13.19
C GLY A 53 15.55 -2.08 -12.33
N THR A 54 14.26 -2.25 -12.56
CA THR A 54 13.15 -1.55 -11.90
C THR A 54 12.32 -2.53 -11.10
N LEU A 55 11.50 -2.03 -10.17
CA LEU A 55 10.52 -2.88 -9.50
C LEU A 55 9.56 -3.47 -10.54
N ARG A 56 9.15 -4.73 -10.37
CA ARG A 56 8.02 -5.29 -11.12
C ARG A 56 6.69 -4.71 -10.62
N LEU A 57 5.60 -5.02 -11.30
CA LEU A 57 4.27 -4.74 -10.74
C LEU A 57 4.09 -5.51 -9.43
N LEU A 58 3.65 -4.78 -8.41
CA LEU A 58 3.55 -5.26 -7.03
C LEU A 58 2.07 -5.35 -6.66
N SER A 59 1.69 -6.48 -6.09
CA SER A 59 0.38 -6.66 -5.47
C SER A 59 0.25 -5.85 -4.18
N GLU A 60 -0.99 -5.69 -3.69
CA GLU A 60 -1.27 -4.97 -2.44
C GLU A 60 -0.48 -5.51 -1.25
N ALA A 61 -0.36 -6.82 -1.12
CA ALA A 61 0.40 -7.43 -0.04
C ALA A 61 1.90 -7.10 -0.14
N GLU A 62 2.46 -7.07 -1.34
CA GLU A 62 3.89 -6.85 -1.57
C GLU A 62 4.29 -5.40 -1.29
N TRP A 63 3.57 -4.42 -1.85
CA TRP A 63 3.91 -3.02 -1.60
C TRP A 63 3.62 -2.59 -0.16
N ARG A 64 2.59 -3.16 0.49
CA ARG A 64 2.37 -2.97 1.95
C ARG A 64 3.50 -3.57 2.77
N GLY A 65 4.05 -4.71 2.35
CA GLY A 65 5.19 -5.36 2.99
C GLY A 65 6.48 -4.51 2.96
N ILE A 66 6.65 -3.65 1.95
CA ILE A 66 7.77 -2.69 1.87
C ILE A 66 7.61 -1.54 2.89
N GLY A 67 6.41 -1.35 3.44
CA GLY A 67 6.08 -0.28 4.39
C GLY A 67 5.31 0.89 3.74
N ILE A 68 4.90 0.76 2.48
CA ILE A 68 4.02 1.74 1.85
C ILE A 68 2.63 1.62 2.49
N THR A 69 2.10 2.71 3.03
CA THR A 69 0.80 2.73 3.71
C THR A 69 -0.16 3.68 3.01
N GLN A 70 -1.25 3.13 2.48
CA GLN A 70 -2.29 3.89 1.78
C GLN A 70 -3.67 3.33 2.08
N SER A 71 -4.72 4.07 1.72
CA SER A 71 -6.11 3.59 1.78
C SER A 71 -6.32 2.34 0.91
N LEU A 72 -7.46 1.69 1.03
CA LEU A 72 -7.80 0.54 0.19
C LEU A 72 -8.08 0.95 -1.26
N GLY A 73 -7.88 0.01 -2.18
CA GLY A 73 -8.21 0.13 -3.60
C GLY A 73 -7.12 0.73 -4.50
N TRP A 74 -5.93 1.02 -3.96
CA TRP A 74 -4.80 1.46 -4.77
C TRP A 74 -4.09 0.27 -5.41
N GLU A 75 -3.88 0.35 -6.72
CA GLU A 75 -3.21 -0.64 -7.54
C GLU A 75 -1.92 -0.04 -8.12
N HIS A 76 -0.79 -0.73 -7.93
CA HIS A 76 0.46 -0.39 -8.61
C HIS A 76 0.33 -0.79 -10.08
N TYR A 77 0.19 0.18 -10.98
CA TYR A 77 -0.24 -0.09 -12.36
C TYR A 77 0.88 0.07 -13.40
N GLU A 78 1.90 0.85 -13.09
CA GLU A 78 2.98 1.13 -14.03
C GLU A 78 4.31 1.36 -13.31
N VAL A 79 5.38 0.98 -13.98
CA VAL A 79 6.75 1.10 -13.48
C VAL A 79 7.45 2.23 -14.23
N HIS A 80 8.04 3.15 -13.49
CA HIS A 80 8.77 4.27 -14.08
C HIS A 80 10.25 3.92 -14.27
N ALA A 81 10.63 3.51 -15.49
CA ALA A 81 12.01 3.10 -15.80
C ALA A 81 13.10 4.15 -15.50
N PRO A 82 12.91 5.46 -15.77
CA PRO A 82 13.91 6.49 -15.46
C PRO A 82 14.20 6.63 -13.96
N GLU A 83 13.18 6.44 -13.12
CA GLU A 83 13.27 6.61 -11.67
C GLU A 83 12.66 5.39 -10.95
N PRO A 84 13.44 4.31 -10.73
CA PRO A 84 12.92 3.03 -10.19
C PRO A 84 12.42 3.12 -8.74
N HIS A 85 12.66 4.27 -8.10
CA HIS A 85 12.22 4.58 -6.74
C HIS A 85 10.84 5.27 -6.73
N VAL A 86 10.27 5.56 -7.90
CA VAL A 86 8.93 6.13 -8.06
C VAL A 86 7.96 5.02 -8.46
N LEU A 87 6.95 4.78 -7.62
CA LEU A 87 5.88 3.82 -7.88
C LEU A 87 4.59 4.55 -8.23
N LEU A 88 3.93 4.10 -9.30
CA LEU A 88 2.71 4.73 -9.81
C LEU A 88 1.48 3.92 -9.39
N PHE A 89 0.60 4.56 -8.62
CA PHE A 89 -0.63 3.95 -8.15
C PHE A 89 -1.85 4.58 -8.84
N ARG A 90 -2.85 3.74 -9.11
CA ARG A 90 -4.18 4.17 -9.55
C ARG A 90 -5.25 3.51 -8.70
N ARG A 91 -6.42 4.14 -8.61
CA ARG A 91 -7.61 3.63 -7.92
C ARG A 91 -8.84 4.02 -8.70
N ALA A 92 -9.80 3.12 -8.88
CA ALA A 92 -11.07 3.47 -9.51
C ALA A 92 -11.84 4.48 -8.65
N LYS A 93 -12.39 5.56 -9.23
CA LYS A 93 -13.18 6.55 -8.48
C LYS A 93 -14.41 5.93 -7.80
N ASN A 94 -15.02 4.95 -8.45
CA ASN A 94 -16.17 4.20 -7.95
C ASN A 94 -15.77 3.00 -7.08
N TYR A 95 -14.57 2.99 -6.50
CA TYR A 95 -14.13 1.91 -5.64
C TYR A 95 -15.04 1.79 -4.41
N ALA A 96 -15.90 0.78 -4.41
CA ALA A 96 -16.62 0.34 -3.23
C ALA A 96 -15.72 -0.67 -2.49
N PRO A 97 -15.32 -0.41 -1.23
CA PRO A 97 -14.62 -1.42 -0.46
C PRO A 97 -15.53 -2.67 -0.37
N PRO A 98 -14.96 -3.89 -0.48
CA PRO A 98 -15.75 -5.10 -0.32
C PRO A 98 -16.48 -5.01 1.02
N THR A 99 -17.79 -5.22 1.01
CA THR A 99 -18.62 -5.15 2.20
C THR A 99 -18.06 -6.11 3.23
N GLN A 100 -17.37 -5.59 4.24
CA GLN A 100 -16.96 -6.41 5.37
C GLN A 100 -18.26 -7.00 5.96
N PRO A 101 -18.35 -8.32 6.19
CA PRO A 101 -19.51 -8.90 6.84
C PRO A 101 -19.65 -8.22 8.21
N GLN A 102 -20.59 -7.28 8.31
CA GLN A 102 -20.88 -6.62 9.57
C GLN A 102 -21.40 -7.71 10.52
N PRO A 103 -20.81 -7.88 11.72
CA PRO A 103 -21.39 -8.77 12.69
C PRO A 103 -22.83 -8.31 12.95
N ALA A 104 -23.78 -9.23 12.77
CA ALA A 104 -25.20 -8.94 12.91
C ALA A 104 -25.47 -8.22 14.25
N PRO A 105 -26.33 -7.19 14.28
CA PRO A 105 -26.66 -6.52 15.54
C PRO A 105 -27.23 -7.55 16.51
N ALA A 106 -26.59 -7.69 17.68
CA ALA A 106 -27.02 -8.60 18.73
C ALA A 106 -28.48 -8.31 19.09
N ALA A 107 -29.36 -9.28 18.86
CA ALA A 107 -30.77 -9.19 19.20
C ALA A 107 -30.91 -8.92 20.72
N ARG A 108 -31.28 -7.69 21.09
CA ARG A 108 -31.68 -7.34 22.46
C ARG A 108 -32.89 -8.19 22.83
N GLN A 109 -32.67 -9.24 23.64
CA GLN A 109 -33.76 -9.98 24.26
C GLN A 109 -34.53 -9.03 25.17
N ALA A 110 -35.77 -8.72 24.79
CA ALA A 110 -36.73 -8.01 25.63
C ALA A 110 -37.16 -8.96 26.75
N ASN A 111 -36.63 -8.74 27.96
CA ASN A 111 -37.13 -9.39 29.16
C ASN A 111 -38.57 -8.94 29.44
N ALA A 112 -39.53 -9.79 29.10
CA ALA A 112 -40.91 -9.67 29.50
C ALA A 112 -41.01 -9.84 31.03
N ARG A 113 -41.14 -8.71 31.76
CA ARG A 113 -41.61 -8.70 33.14
C ARG A 113 -43.06 -9.18 33.15
N LYS A 114 -43.28 -10.45 33.53
CA LYS A 114 -44.60 -10.98 33.89
C LYS A 114 -44.95 -10.47 35.31
N LYS A 115 -46.11 -9.83 35.40
CA LYS A 115 -46.84 -9.51 36.64
C LYS A 115 -47.32 -10.78 37.32
#